data_AF-A0A4Q3DZ92-F1
#
_entry.id   AF-A0A4Q3DZ92-F1
#
_cell.length_a   1.000
_cell.length_b   1.000
_cell.length_c   1.000
_cell.angle_alpha   90.00
_cell.angle_beta   90.00
_cell.angle_gamma   90.00
#
_symmetry.space_group_name_H-M   'P 1'
#
loop_
_entity.id
_entity.type
_entity.pdbx_description
1 polymer ?
#
loop_
_entity_poly.entity_id
_entity_poly.type
_entity_poly.pdbx_seq_one_letter_code
_entity_poly.pdbx_strand_id
1 'polypeptide(L)'
;MKKHFLHLILVLCCTAAMAIPPTISTIVPTSAASGMTIQINGADLSGATSVKFGGMAAASFTIVSSTRINAVVAQGSSGQVEVTTADGTALISGFIFIETSGIITDFGGFWRSTGASPNAISPDNSHHLLSFTYNNVTYSTGVNDSRLTANGVSFVPGNFKSLPVAGISGTTPASGSSIYIALAKNVDGSANVGNASTVSSYTVMKSLTDGLNGLDLGT
;
A
#
# COMPACT_ATOMS: atom_id res chain seq x y z
N MET A 1 -11.52 -27.70 -75.46
CA MET A 1 -10.49 -27.78 -74.40
C MET A 1 -11.07 -27.23 -73.10
N LYS A 2 -11.51 -28.08 -72.16
CA LYS A 2 -12.06 -27.64 -70.86
C LYS A 2 -10.88 -27.52 -69.86
N LYS A 3 -10.54 -26.31 -69.44
CA LYS A 3 -9.50 -26.07 -68.42
C LYS A 3 -10.10 -26.34 -67.04
N HIS A 4 -9.58 -27.35 -66.34
CA HIS A 4 -9.93 -27.63 -64.94
C HIS A 4 -9.15 -26.69 -64.03
N PHE A 5 -9.86 -25.76 -63.40
CA PHE A 5 -9.30 -24.85 -62.41
C PHE A 5 -9.33 -25.52 -61.05
N LEU A 6 -8.19 -26.08 -60.64
CA LEU A 6 -7.99 -26.67 -59.33
C LEU A 6 -8.02 -25.54 -58.29
N HIS A 7 -9.16 -25.38 -57.62
CA HIS A 7 -9.27 -24.48 -56.46
C HIS A 7 -8.62 -25.16 -55.26
N LEU A 8 -7.38 -24.76 -54.99
CA LEU A 8 -6.67 -25.06 -53.75
C LEU A 8 -7.37 -24.28 -52.62
N ILE A 9 -8.35 -24.90 -51.96
CA ILE A 9 -8.92 -24.41 -50.71
C ILE A 9 -7.85 -24.63 -49.64
N LEU A 10 -7.10 -23.58 -49.33
CA LEU A 10 -6.27 -23.53 -48.14
C LEU A 10 -7.22 -23.52 -46.94
N VAL A 11 -7.52 -24.71 -46.40
CA VAL A 11 -8.16 -24.84 -45.08
C VAL A 11 -7.14 -24.30 -44.09
N LEU A 12 -7.26 -23.01 -43.78
CA LEU A 12 -6.67 -22.42 -42.60
C LEU A 12 -7.37 -23.10 -41.42
N CYS A 13 -6.86 -24.27 -41.01
CA CYS A 13 -7.17 -24.86 -39.73
C CYS A 13 -6.60 -23.88 -38.70
N CYS A 14 -7.38 -22.86 -38.38
CA CYS A 14 -7.16 -22.05 -37.20
C CYS A 14 -7.34 -23.02 -36.04
N THR A 15 -6.23 -23.59 -35.57
CA THR A 15 -6.19 -24.27 -34.29
C THR A 15 -6.42 -23.18 -33.25
N ALA A 16 -7.68 -22.85 -33.00
CA ALA A 16 -8.04 -22.13 -31.79
C ALA A 16 -7.62 -23.04 -30.64
N ALA A 17 -6.48 -22.73 -30.03
CA ALA A 17 -6.08 -23.38 -28.79
C ALA A 17 -7.25 -23.22 -27.81
N MET A 18 -7.70 -24.33 -27.22
CA MET A 18 -8.74 -24.26 -26.20
C MET A 18 -8.18 -23.47 -25.02
N ALA A 19 -8.58 -22.21 -24.90
CA ALA A 19 -8.22 -21.37 -23.77
C ALA A 19 -8.91 -21.93 -22.52
N ILE A 20 -8.12 -22.37 -21.54
CA ILE A 20 -8.62 -22.80 -20.23
C ILE A 20 -8.55 -21.56 -19.33
N PRO A 21 -9.69 -20.96 -18.95
CA PRO A 21 -9.65 -19.77 -18.13
C PRO A 21 -9.10 -20.10 -16.74
N PRO A 22 -8.33 -19.19 -16.13
CA PRO A 22 -7.81 -19.38 -14.78
C PRO A 22 -8.96 -19.49 -13.77
N THR A 23 -8.67 -20.11 -12.63
CA THR A 23 -9.59 -20.11 -11.48
C THR A 23 -8.87 -19.68 -10.22
N ILE A 24 -9.58 -19.05 -9.28
CA ILE A 24 -9.08 -18.74 -7.94
C ILE A 24 -9.93 -19.52 -6.94
N SER A 25 -9.28 -20.35 -6.12
CA SER A 25 -9.94 -21.15 -5.09
C SER A 25 -9.92 -20.44 -3.74
N THR A 26 -8.80 -19.82 -3.36
CA THR A 26 -8.63 -19.14 -2.06
C THR A 26 -7.62 -18.01 -2.15
N ILE A 27 -7.80 -17.02 -1.26
CA ILE A 27 -6.83 -15.97 -0.98
C ILE A 27 -6.49 -15.98 0.51
N VAL A 28 -5.20 -15.89 0.84
CA VAL A 28 -4.73 -15.93 2.23
C VAL A 28 -3.61 -14.91 2.43
N PRO A 29 -3.75 -13.96 3.37
CA PRO A 29 -4.97 -13.66 4.13
C PRO A 29 -6.09 -13.06 3.26
N THR A 30 -7.34 -13.10 3.74
CA THR A 30 -8.48 -12.41 3.08
C THR A 30 -8.51 -10.92 3.38
N SER A 31 -7.78 -10.48 4.40
CA SER A 31 -7.63 -9.07 4.76
C SER A 31 -6.16 -8.65 4.75
N ALA A 32 -5.86 -7.50 4.14
CA ALA A 32 -4.50 -7.00 4.03
C ALA A 32 -4.46 -5.48 3.84
N ALA A 33 -3.42 -4.85 4.41
CA ALA A 33 -3.09 -3.45 4.16
C ALA A 33 -2.10 -3.33 2.99
N SER A 34 -1.86 -2.09 2.54
CA SER A 34 -0.81 -1.78 1.58
C SER A 34 0.55 -2.35 2.00
N GLY A 35 1.28 -2.94 1.06
CA GLY A 35 2.58 -3.58 1.26
C GLY A 35 2.53 -5.02 1.78
N MET A 36 1.37 -5.51 2.23
CA MET A 36 1.23 -6.92 2.63
C MET A 36 1.13 -7.85 1.43
N THR A 37 1.60 -9.09 1.59
CA THR A 37 1.51 -10.12 0.55
C THR A 37 0.27 -10.99 0.77
N ILE A 38 -0.48 -11.21 -0.30
CA ILE A 38 -1.56 -12.19 -0.38
C ILE A 38 -1.12 -13.35 -1.26
N GLN A 39 -1.31 -14.56 -0.75
CA GLN A 39 -1.20 -15.79 -1.51
C GLN A 39 -2.55 -16.08 -2.18
N ILE A 40 -2.54 -16.17 -3.50
CA ILE A 40 -3.68 -16.53 -4.34
C ILE A 40 -3.47 -17.98 -4.80
N ASN A 41 -4.37 -18.88 -4.43
CA ASN A 41 -4.36 -20.27 -4.87
C ASN A 41 -5.45 -20.52 -5.90
N GLY A 42 -5.19 -21.41 -6.86
CA GLY A 42 -6.10 -21.62 -7.99
C GLY A 42 -5.62 -22.67 -8.97
N ALA A 43 -6.06 -22.56 -10.22
CA ALA A 43 -5.59 -23.34 -11.35
C ALA A 43 -5.34 -22.44 -12.57
N ASP A 44 -4.45 -22.91 -13.46
CA ASP A 44 -4.09 -22.24 -14.73
C ASP A 44 -3.57 -20.80 -14.57
N LEU A 45 -2.80 -20.56 -13.50
CA LEU A 45 -2.28 -19.24 -13.12
C LEU A 45 -0.90 -18.90 -13.74
N SER A 46 -0.29 -19.81 -14.50
CA SER A 46 1.10 -19.67 -14.98
C SER A 46 1.31 -18.54 -15.98
N GLY A 47 0.24 -18.05 -16.62
CA GLY A 47 0.27 -16.96 -17.60
C GLY A 47 -0.30 -15.65 -17.08
N ALA A 48 -0.33 -15.44 -15.76
CA ALA A 48 -0.93 -14.23 -15.19
C ALA A 48 -0.17 -12.96 -15.63
N THR A 49 -0.90 -12.02 -16.21
CA THR A 49 -0.39 -10.72 -16.68
C THR A 49 -0.89 -9.57 -15.82
N SER A 50 -1.95 -9.77 -15.02
CA SER A 50 -2.48 -8.78 -14.11
C SER A 50 -3.04 -9.43 -12.85
N VAL A 51 -2.83 -8.78 -11.71
CA VAL A 51 -3.49 -9.07 -10.44
C VAL A 51 -4.06 -7.77 -9.90
N LYS A 52 -5.33 -7.79 -9.48
CA LYS A 52 -6.01 -6.62 -8.88
C LYS A 52 -6.69 -6.99 -7.56
N PHE A 53 -6.75 -6.02 -6.67
CA PHE A 53 -7.43 -6.08 -5.38
C PHE A 53 -8.43 -4.93 -5.28
N GLY A 54 -9.73 -5.25 -5.23
CA GLY A 54 -10.80 -4.25 -5.18
C GLY A 54 -10.77 -3.27 -6.35
N GLY A 55 -10.41 -3.75 -7.54
CA GLY A 55 -10.28 -2.94 -8.76
C GLY A 55 -8.94 -2.23 -8.94
N MET A 56 -8.07 -2.21 -7.93
CA MET A 56 -6.74 -1.57 -7.98
C MET A 56 -5.65 -2.58 -8.34
N ALA A 57 -4.70 -2.20 -9.19
CA ALA A 57 -3.58 -3.07 -9.55
C ALA A 57 -2.70 -3.38 -8.33
N ALA A 58 -2.26 -4.63 -8.22
CA ALA A 58 -1.26 -5.04 -7.24
C ALA A 58 0.06 -4.28 -7.44
N ALA A 59 0.82 -4.04 -6.37
CA ALA A 59 2.11 -3.36 -6.43
C ALA A 59 3.12 -4.20 -7.22
N SER A 60 3.07 -5.52 -7.00
CA SER A 60 3.84 -6.52 -7.72
C SER A 60 3.18 -7.88 -7.51
N PHE A 61 3.49 -8.84 -8.37
CA PHE A 61 3.16 -10.24 -8.12
C PHE A 61 4.22 -11.16 -8.71
N THR A 62 4.31 -12.36 -8.15
CA THR A 62 5.20 -13.41 -8.61
C THR A 62 4.39 -14.68 -8.76
N ILE A 63 4.47 -15.28 -9.96
CA ILE A 63 3.87 -16.58 -10.25
C ILE A 63 4.80 -17.63 -9.64
N VAL A 64 4.33 -18.30 -8.58
CA VAL A 64 5.11 -19.35 -7.89
C VAL A 64 4.93 -20.68 -8.61
N SER A 65 3.72 -20.97 -9.11
CA SER A 65 3.40 -22.15 -9.92
C SER A 65 2.09 -21.92 -10.69
N SER A 66 1.67 -22.88 -11.52
CA SER A 66 0.35 -22.84 -12.18
C SER A 66 -0.84 -22.83 -11.21
N THR A 67 -0.63 -23.07 -9.92
CA THR A 67 -1.69 -23.08 -8.90
C THR A 67 -1.50 -22.04 -7.80
N ARG A 68 -0.46 -21.19 -7.90
CA ARG A 68 -0.15 -20.21 -6.85
C ARG A 68 0.53 -18.94 -7.37
N ILE A 69 0.01 -17.80 -6.92
CA ILE A 69 0.61 -16.47 -7.09
C ILE A 69 0.80 -15.84 -5.72
N ASN A 70 1.95 -15.20 -5.50
CA ASN A 70 2.14 -14.26 -4.39
C ASN A 70 2.02 -12.84 -4.94
N ALA A 71 1.08 -12.05 -4.43
CA ALA A 71 0.84 -10.69 -4.89
C ALA A 71 0.91 -9.71 -3.72
N VAL A 72 1.59 -8.58 -3.94
CA VAL A 72 1.75 -7.51 -2.96
C VAL A 72 0.66 -6.48 -3.19
N VAL A 73 -0.12 -6.20 -2.15
CA VAL A 73 -1.18 -5.19 -2.21
C VAL A 73 -0.55 -3.80 -2.33
N ALA A 74 -0.95 -3.02 -3.33
CA ALA A 74 -0.60 -1.60 -3.42
C ALA A 74 -1.57 -0.78 -2.55
N GLN A 75 -2.18 0.24 -3.15
CA GLN A 75 -3.43 0.80 -2.65
C GLN A 75 -4.59 -0.09 -3.12
N GLY A 76 -5.67 -0.14 -2.36
CA GLY A 76 -6.80 -1.00 -2.68
C GLY A 76 -8.09 -0.51 -2.06
N SER A 77 -9.16 -1.16 -2.47
CA SER A 77 -10.46 -1.12 -1.81
C SER A 77 -10.84 -2.54 -1.43
N SER A 78 -11.75 -2.70 -0.48
CA SER A 78 -12.38 -4.02 -0.26
C SER A 78 -13.18 -4.40 -1.51
N GLY A 79 -13.23 -5.69 -1.85
CA GLY A 79 -13.94 -6.15 -3.04
C GLY A 79 -13.45 -7.49 -3.59
N GLN A 80 -13.38 -7.58 -4.92
CA GLN A 80 -12.93 -8.77 -5.63
C GLN A 80 -11.40 -8.78 -5.82
N VAL A 81 -10.82 -9.97 -5.81
CA VAL A 81 -9.48 -10.21 -6.34
C VAL A 81 -9.62 -10.74 -7.76
N GLU A 82 -8.88 -10.15 -8.68
CA GLU A 82 -8.89 -10.49 -10.10
C GLU A 82 -7.52 -10.96 -10.52
N VAL A 83 -7.45 -12.07 -11.25
CA VAL A 83 -6.24 -12.52 -11.94
C VAL A 83 -6.55 -12.68 -13.41
N THR A 84 -5.83 -11.94 -14.26
CA THR A 84 -5.98 -12.03 -15.72
C THR A 84 -4.80 -12.77 -16.31
N THR A 85 -5.10 -13.70 -17.21
CA THR A 85 -4.16 -14.41 -18.08
C THR A 85 -4.53 -14.17 -19.54
N ALA A 86 -3.74 -14.67 -20.49
CA ALA A 86 -4.12 -14.65 -21.91
C ALA A 86 -5.41 -15.45 -22.19
N ASP A 87 -5.70 -16.45 -21.37
CA ASP A 87 -6.81 -17.40 -21.55
C ASP A 87 -8.10 -16.98 -20.83
N GLY A 88 -8.07 -15.88 -20.06
CA GLY A 88 -9.24 -15.33 -19.38
C GLY A 88 -8.93 -14.68 -18.04
N THR A 89 -9.99 -14.30 -17.32
CA THR A 89 -9.91 -13.66 -15.99
C THR A 89 -10.62 -14.51 -14.94
N ALA A 90 -9.93 -14.75 -13.82
CA ALA A 90 -10.48 -15.37 -12.63
C ALA A 90 -10.85 -14.31 -11.60
N LEU A 91 -11.95 -14.53 -10.88
CA LEU A 91 -12.48 -13.61 -9.87
C LEU A 91 -12.77 -14.38 -8.58
N ILE A 92 -12.47 -13.77 -7.43
CA ILE A 92 -12.97 -14.21 -6.13
C ILE A 92 -13.38 -13.01 -5.29
N SER A 93 -14.51 -13.09 -4.60
CA SER A 93 -15.00 -12.04 -3.70
C SER A 93 -14.48 -12.23 -2.28
N GLY A 94 -14.54 -11.18 -1.47
CA GLY A 94 -14.28 -11.27 -0.02
C GLY A 94 -12.89 -10.78 0.41
N PHE A 95 -12.18 -10.06 -0.46
CA PHE A 95 -11.00 -9.32 -0.05
C PHE A 95 -11.39 -8.09 0.77
N ILE A 96 -10.77 -7.93 1.93
CA ILE A 96 -10.95 -6.78 2.81
C ILE A 96 -9.64 -5.97 2.80
N PHE A 97 -9.70 -4.79 2.18
CA PHE A 97 -8.58 -3.86 2.26
C PHE A 97 -8.59 -3.19 3.64
N ILE A 98 -7.47 -3.29 4.35
CA ILE A 98 -7.33 -2.63 5.65
C ILE A 98 -6.67 -1.27 5.44
N GLU A 99 -7.43 -0.23 5.70
CA GLU A 99 -6.98 1.15 5.55
C GLU A 99 -6.71 1.82 6.90
N THR A 100 -5.74 2.72 6.89
CA THR A 100 -5.61 3.78 7.90
C THR A 100 -6.53 4.93 7.49
N SER A 101 -7.62 5.13 8.22
CA SER A 101 -8.69 6.07 7.85
C SER A 101 -8.67 7.38 8.63
N GLY A 102 -7.72 7.56 9.55
CA GLY A 102 -7.59 8.81 10.28
C GLY A 102 -6.33 8.91 11.13
N ILE A 103 -5.96 10.15 11.43
CA ILE A 103 -4.83 10.50 12.28
C ILE A 103 -5.22 11.69 13.17
N ILE A 104 -4.68 11.70 14.39
CA ILE A 104 -4.81 12.80 15.35
C ILE A 104 -3.42 13.15 15.85
N THR A 105 -3.11 14.45 15.88
CA THR A 105 -1.83 14.99 16.32
C THR A 105 -2.01 16.14 17.30
N ASP A 106 -0.91 16.59 17.92
CA ASP A 106 -0.90 17.79 18.76
C ASP A 106 -0.60 19.09 17.99
N PHE A 107 -0.61 19.06 16.65
CA PHE A 107 -0.46 20.25 15.81
C PHE A 107 -1.51 21.32 16.19
N GLY A 108 -1.05 22.55 16.43
CA GLY A 108 -1.94 23.64 16.87
C GLY A 108 -2.69 23.35 18.19
N GLY A 109 -2.17 22.43 19.00
CA GLY A 109 -2.81 21.94 20.23
C GLY A 109 -3.58 20.65 20.02
N PHE A 110 -4.46 20.59 19.02
CA PHE A 110 -5.20 19.37 18.65
C PHE A 110 -5.60 19.45 17.19
N TRP A 111 -5.13 18.50 16.40
CA TRP A 111 -5.45 18.42 14.98
C TRP A 111 -5.89 17.01 14.64
N ARG A 112 -6.90 16.89 13.79
CA ARG A 112 -7.48 15.62 13.34
C ARG A 112 -7.78 15.70 11.86
N SER A 113 -7.47 14.63 11.14
CA SER A 113 -7.91 14.42 9.76
C SER A 113 -8.34 12.97 9.58
N THR A 114 -9.42 12.75 8.83
CA THR A 114 -9.96 11.42 8.53
C THR A 114 -10.35 11.33 7.07
N GLY A 115 -10.46 10.11 6.53
CA GLY A 115 -10.96 9.91 5.16
C GLY A 115 -12.38 10.48 4.95
N ALA A 116 -13.23 10.44 5.97
CA ALA A 116 -14.61 10.97 5.90
C ALA A 116 -14.69 12.50 6.13
N SER A 117 -13.72 13.07 6.83
CA SER A 117 -13.62 14.50 7.11
C SER A 117 -12.16 14.92 7.08
N PRO A 118 -11.62 15.19 5.87
CA PRO A 118 -10.26 15.66 5.70
C PRO A 118 -10.11 17.06 6.27
N ASN A 119 -9.00 17.31 6.98
CA ASN A 119 -8.66 18.66 7.42
C ASN A 119 -7.96 19.43 6.30
N ALA A 120 -8.42 20.64 5.98
CA ALA A 120 -7.84 21.45 4.92
C ALA A 120 -6.44 21.99 5.26
N ILE A 121 -6.10 22.10 6.55
CA ILE A 121 -4.78 22.52 7.01
C ILE A 121 -3.90 21.27 7.12
N SER A 122 -2.84 21.20 6.32
CA SER A 122 -1.82 20.16 6.42
C SER A 122 -0.72 20.62 7.37
N PRO A 123 -0.46 19.91 8.48
CA PRO A 123 0.66 20.20 9.36
C PRO A 123 2.00 20.13 8.61
N ASP A 124 2.82 21.19 8.73
CA ASP A 124 4.10 21.33 8.03
C ASP A 124 5.28 21.61 8.98
N ASN A 125 5.07 21.46 10.28
CA ASN A 125 6.08 21.56 11.33
C ASN A 125 6.06 20.31 12.21
N SER A 126 7.01 20.20 13.13
CA SER A 126 7.11 19.08 14.08
C SER A 126 5.91 19.02 15.02
N HIS A 127 5.28 17.85 15.11
CA HIS A 127 4.17 17.54 16.01
C HIS A 127 4.05 16.03 16.21
N HIS A 128 3.57 15.62 17.38
CA HIS A 128 3.49 14.20 17.71
C HIS A 128 2.19 13.56 17.21
N LEU A 129 2.31 12.34 16.69
CA LEU A 129 1.16 11.48 16.44
C LEU A 129 0.58 10.99 17.77
N LEU A 130 -0.65 11.40 18.06
CA LEU A 130 -1.37 11.00 19.27
C LEU A 130 -2.19 9.73 19.06
N SER A 131 -2.83 9.60 17.90
CA SER A 131 -3.58 8.39 17.55
C SER A 131 -3.70 8.22 16.05
N PHE A 132 -3.98 6.99 15.63
CA PHE A 132 -4.35 6.66 14.26
C PHE A 132 -5.56 5.72 14.27
N THR A 133 -6.40 5.82 13.24
CA THR A 133 -7.54 4.93 13.05
C THR A 133 -7.17 3.89 12.01
N TYR A 134 -7.20 2.62 12.41
CA TYR A 134 -6.90 1.46 11.57
C TYR A 134 -8.03 0.45 11.70
N ASN A 135 -8.59 0.00 10.58
CA ASN A 135 -9.73 -0.92 10.57
C ASN A 135 -10.91 -0.42 11.45
N ASN A 136 -11.23 0.87 11.35
CA ASN A 136 -12.24 1.58 12.15
C ASN A 136 -12.00 1.59 13.68
N VAL A 137 -10.84 1.16 14.14
CA VAL A 137 -10.43 1.27 15.55
C VAL A 137 -9.39 2.37 15.67
N THR A 138 -9.65 3.34 16.54
CA THR A 138 -8.67 4.37 16.88
C THR A 138 -7.73 3.83 17.94
N TYR A 139 -6.45 3.75 17.63
CA TYR A 139 -5.39 3.35 18.55
C TYR A 139 -4.63 4.57 19.04
N SER A 140 -4.50 4.73 20.35
CA SER A 140 -3.61 5.74 20.91
C SER A 140 -2.17 5.26 20.87
N THR A 141 -1.26 6.18 20.56
CA THR A 141 0.19 5.98 20.63
C THR A 141 0.74 6.08 22.05
N GLY A 142 -0.08 6.50 23.02
CA GLY A 142 0.31 6.76 24.40
C GLY A 142 1.05 8.09 24.59
N VAL A 143 1.22 8.90 23.55
CA VAL A 143 1.90 10.20 23.66
C VAL A 143 1.11 11.18 24.52
N ASN A 144 -0.22 11.27 24.35
CA ASN A 144 -1.05 12.20 25.12
C ASN A 144 -2.53 11.76 25.23
N ASP A 145 -2.77 10.67 25.96
CA ASP A 145 -4.12 10.10 26.16
C ASP A 145 -5.08 11.06 26.87
N SER A 146 -4.59 11.92 27.75
CA SER A 146 -5.41 12.92 28.45
C SER A 146 -5.97 13.94 27.47
N ARG A 147 -5.19 14.38 26.48
CA ARG A 147 -5.64 15.27 25.42
C ARG A 147 -6.64 14.61 24.47
N LEU A 148 -6.45 13.34 24.13
CA LEU A 148 -7.42 12.57 23.35
C LEU A 148 -8.77 12.49 24.09
N THR A 149 -8.72 12.15 25.38
CA THR A 149 -9.91 12.04 26.24
C THR A 149 -10.62 13.39 26.40
N ALA A 150 -9.85 14.47 26.62
CA ALA A 150 -10.39 15.82 26.75
C ALA A 150 -11.11 16.31 25.47
N ASN A 151 -10.73 15.78 24.30
CA ASN A 151 -11.38 16.06 23.02
C ASN A 151 -12.40 15.00 22.61
N GLY A 152 -12.85 14.15 23.55
CA GLY A 152 -13.92 13.17 23.32
C GLY A 152 -13.55 12.02 22.38
N VAL A 153 -12.26 11.73 22.21
CA VAL A 153 -11.80 10.62 21.37
C VAL A 153 -11.85 9.31 22.16
N SER A 154 -12.62 8.35 21.66
CA SER A 154 -12.55 6.95 22.11
C SER A 154 -11.41 6.22 21.41
N PHE A 155 -10.58 5.51 22.16
CA PHE A 155 -9.42 4.80 21.62
C PHE A 155 -9.09 3.53 22.40
N VAL A 156 -8.32 2.64 21.76
CA VAL A 156 -7.61 1.53 22.40
C VAL A 156 -6.16 1.96 22.61
N PRO A 157 -5.63 1.96 23.85
CA PRO A 157 -4.23 2.30 24.07
C PRO A 157 -3.31 1.19 23.53
N GLY A 158 -2.17 1.59 22.93
CA GLY A 158 -1.14 0.66 22.52
C GLY A 158 0.25 1.25 22.68
N ASN A 159 1.27 0.38 22.63
CA ASN A 159 2.67 0.79 22.69
C ASN A 159 3.23 0.79 21.26
N PHE A 160 3.26 1.97 20.66
CA PHE A 160 3.75 2.17 19.30
C PHE A 160 5.08 2.90 19.35
N LYS A 161 6.02 2.48 18.51
CA LYS A 161 7.33 3.09 18.34
C LYS A 161 7.72 3.03 16.87
N SER A 162 8.55 3.96 16.41
CA SER A 162 9.19 3.79 15.11
C SER A 162 10.07 2.53 15.08
N LEU A 163 10.31 2.02 13.87
CA LEU A 163 11.16 0.85 13.68
C LEU A 163 12.55 1.11 14.27
N PRO A 164 13.14 0.12 14.95
CA PRO A 164 14.49 0.25 15.46
C PRO A 164 15.48 0.38 14.30
N VAL A 165 16.09 1.56 14.16
CA VAL A 165 17.14 1.86 13.17
C VAL A 165 18.54 1.56 13.70
N ALA A 166 18.67 0.49 14.48
CA ALA A 166 19.95 0.07 15.03
C ALA A 166 20.93 -0.26 13.90
N GLY A 167 22.12 0.38 13.92
CA GLY A 167 23.18 0.14 12.94
C GLY A 167 23.27 1.16 11.80
N ILE A 168 22.34 2.12 11.70
CA ILE A 168 22.48 3.25 10.77
C ILE A 168 23.29 4.36 11.45
N SER A 169 24.59 4.38 11.19
CA SER A 169 25.52 5.38 11.73
C SER A 169 25.81 6.47 10.70
N GLY A 170 25.92 7.72 11.16
CA GLY A 170 26.26 8.88 10.34
C GLY A 170 25.52 10.12 10.76
N THR A 171 25.93 11.27 10.22
CA THR A 171 25.22 12.54 10.33
C THR A 171 24.47 12.81 9.04
N THR A 172 23.29 13.42 9.15
CA THR A 172 22.62 13.99 7.98
C THR A 172 23.54 14.97 7.26
N PRO A 173 23.68 14.91 5.94
CA PRO A 173 24.55 15.82 5.21
C PRO A 173 24.10 17.29 5.33
N ALA A 174 25.04 18.22 5.22
CA ALA A 174 24.73 19.65 5.16
C ALA A 174 23.89 19.98 3.92
N SER A 175 23.06 21.02 4.01
CA SER A 175 22.28 21.53 2.87
C SER A 175 23.18 21.72 1.63
N GLY A 176 22.84 21.08 0.52
CA GLY A 176 23.63 21.10 -0.73
C GLY A 176 24.57 19.91 -0.96
N SER A 177 24.57 18.90 -0.09
CA SER A 177 25.34 17.66 -0.29
C SER A 177 24.71 16.72 -1.33
N SER A 178 25.45 15.73 -1.85
CA SER A 178 24.92 14.76 -2.83
C SER A 178 24.10 13.61 -2.22
N ILE A 179 24.00 13.55 -0.88
CA ILE A 179 23.28 12.50 -0.14
C ILE A 179 22.17 13.21 0.65
N TYR A 180 20.93 12.73 0.51
CA TYR A 180 19.76 13.29 1.17
C TYR A 180 18.98 12.17 1.87
N ILE A 181 18.38 12.48 3.03
CA ILE A 181 17.26 11.69 3.55
C ILE A 181 16.01 12.24 2.85
N ALA A 182 15.41 11.45 1.96
CA ALA A 182 14.19 11.86 1.28
C ALA A 182 13.00 11.69 2.22
N LEU A 183 12.30 12.78 2.52
CA LEU A 183 10.99 12.74 3.16
C LEU A 183 9.94 12.64 2.06
N ALA A 184 9.34 11.47 1.90
CA ALA A 184 8.23 11.30 0.98
C ALA A 184 6.97 11.87 1.62
N LYS A 185 6.40 12.94 1.06
CA LYS A 185 5.02 13.34 1.37
C LYS A 185 4.11 12.88 0.23
N ASN A 186 3.03 12.18 0.58
CA ASN A 186 1.98 11.84 -0.37
C ASN A 186 0.79 12.77 -0.11
N VAL A 187 0.50 13.63 -1.07
CA VAL A 187 -0.64 14.56 -1.01
C VAL A 187 -1.58 14.17 -2.14
N ASP A 188 -2.83 13.86 -1.80
CA ASP A 188 -3.88 13.50 -2.77
C ASP A 188 -3.47 12.39 -3.76
N GLY A 189 -2.74 11.39 -3.25
CA GLY A 189 -2.25 10.26 -4.05
C GLY A 189 -1.03 10.56 -4.93
N SER A 190 -0.52 11.79 -4.91
CA SER A 190 0.71 12.20 -5.60
C SER A 190 1.90 12.27 -4.64
N ALA A 191 2.91 11.42 -4.88
CA ALA A 191 4.17 11.48 -4.18
C ALA A 191 4.94 12.74 -4.59
N ASN A 192 5.13 13.66 -3.65
CA ASN A 192 6.04 14.78 -3.80
C ASN A 192 7.27 14.53 -2.93
N VAL A 193 8.45 14.55 -3.53
CA VAL A 193 9.72 14.53 -2.79
C VAL A 193 10.10 15.99 -2.56
N GLY A 194 9.78 16.52 -1.37
CA GLY A 194 10.26 17.84 -0.97
C GLY A 194 11.76 17.80 -0.68
N ASN A 195 12.45 18.93 -0.80
CA ASN A 195 13.75 19.06 -0.16
C ASN A 195 13.57 18.81 1.34
N ALA A 196 14.42 17.97 1.92
CA ALA A 196 14.40 17.72 3.36
C ALA A 196 14.51 19.06 4.11
N SER A 197 13.68 19.24 5.13
CA SER A 197 13.87 20.27 6.16
C SER A 197 15.32 20.22 6.67
N THR A 198 15.86 21.33 7.17
CA THR A 198 17.26 21.40 7.64
C THR A 198 17.50 20.49 8.85
N VAL A 199 17.81 19.23 8.58
CA VAL A 199 18.18 18.22 9.58
C VAL A 199 19.69 18.11 9.78
N SER A 200 20.50 18.89 9.05
CA SER A 200 21.96 18.81 8.83
C SER A 200 22.90 18.60 10.03
N SER A 201 22.40 18.66 11.26
CA SER A 201 23.17 18.42 12.49
C SER A 201 22.72 17.19 13.28
N TYR A 202 21.69 16.49 12.81
CA TYR A 202 21.17 15.30 13.46
C TYR A 202 21.94 14.04 13.01
N THR A 203 22.02 13.07 13.92
CA THR A 203 22.37 11.71 13.53
C THR A 203 21.25 11.14 12.67
N VAL A 204 21.58 10.24 11.75
CA VAL A 204 20.57 9.58 10.93
C VAL A 204 19.52 8.88 11.79
N MET A 205 19.93 8.25 12.90
CA MET A 205 19.03 7.69 13.89
C MET A 205 18.04 8.73 14.44
N LYS A 206 18.53 9.91 14.85
CA LYS A 206 17.68 10.97 15.41
C LYS A 206 16.67 11.51 14.39
N SER A 207 17.04 11.56 13.11
CA SER A 207 16.14 11.96 12.03
C SER A 207 15.09 10.90 11.64
N LEU A 208 15.28 9.64 12.04
CA LEU A 208 14.37 8.54 11.73
C LEU A 208 13.50 8.11 12.94
N THR A 209 13.80 8.63 14.13
CA THR A 209 13.11 8.29 15.38
C THR A 209 12.85 9.52 16.24
N ASP A 210 12.45 10.63 15.62
CA ASP A 210 12.15 11.88 16.30
C ASP A 210 10.80 11.85 17.05
N GLY A 211 10.67 12.80 17.99
CA GLY A 211 9.50 12.90 18.85
C GLY A 211 9.42 11.82 19.93
N LEU A 212 8.38 11.91 20.76
CA LEU A 212 8.10 10.90 21.78
C LEU A 212 7.82 9.55 21.10
N ASN A 213 8.53 8.51 21.53
CA ASN A 213 8.48 7.15 20.97
C ASN A 213 8.86 7.05 19.49
N GLY A 214 9.46 8.08 18.90
CA GLY A 214 9.80 8.07 17.47
C GLY A 214 8.60 8.32 16.56
N LEU A 215 7.57 9.01 17.06
CA LEU A 215 6.29 9.21 16.37
C LEU A 215 6.00 10.69 16.10
N ASP A 216 7.03 11.48 15.79
CA ASP A 216 6.82 12.83 15.25
C ASP A 216 6.37 12.77 13.78
N LEU A 217 5.65 13.80 13.37
CA LEU A 217 5.24 14.05 12.00
C LEU A 217 5.63 15.50 11.65
N GLY A 218 6.17 15.70 10.45
CA GLY A 218 6.46 17.04 9.93
C GLY A 218 7.82 17.64 10.30
N THR A 219 8.85 16.82 10.53
CA THR A 219 10.24 17.23 10.76
C THR A 219 11.07 17.40 9.50
#